data_AF-A0A6P0IHB5-F1
#
_entry.id   AF-A0A6P0IHB5-F1
#
_cell.length_a   1.000
_cell.length_b   1.000
_cell.length_c   1.000
_cell.angle_alpha   90.00
_cell.angle_beta   90.00
_cell.angle_gamma   90.00
#
_symmetry.space_group_name_H-M   'P 1'
#
loop_
_entity.id
_entity.type
_entity.pdbx_description
1 polymer ?
#
loop_
_entity_poly.entity_id
_entity_poly.type
_entity_poly.pdbx_seq_one_letter_code
_entity_poly.pdbx_strand_id
1 'polypeptide(L)'
;TTDPNRSNSGQLTLSLWTQSNSGGATLSPTNFNSSEIQSLFGLVKRSVYQPPRSTDTLLQEFIARGPNEADVATVYESIALYRWEQAAQTQSKPDQIYYFNPTIETVSTAAIVRRDVNSQQVKAARKFLQFLTAPEQQKTFVQYGFRPVIGGIDLQSVSGSPWTKRIPGAKTDPNLKTLAPPNSEVIGEIQRMWNRVE
;
A
#
# COMPACT_ATOMS: atom_id res chain seq x y z
N THR A 1 0.42 -11.29 -2.35
CA THR A 1 0.79 -9.94 -2.81
C THR A 1 0.35 -9.74 -4.26
N THR A 2 0.35 -8.51 -4.78
CA THR A 2 -0.01 -8.17 -6.18
C THR A 2 1.16 -8.34 -7.15
N ASP A 3 0.89 -8.35 -8.45
CA ASP A 3 1.92 -8.42 -9.50
C ASP A 3 2.81 -7.15 -9.48
N PRO A 4 4.13 -7.26 -9.23
CA PRO A 4 5.03 -6.10 -9.18
C PRO A 4 5.27 -5.44 -10.55
N ASN A 5 4.93 -6.09 -11.66
CA ASN A 5 4.95 -5.44 -12.98
C ASN A 5 3.78 -4.46 -13.16
N ARG A 6 2.72 -4.59 -12.35
CA ARG A 6 1.44 -3.90 -12.57
C ARG A 6 0.99 -3.06 -11.37
N SER A 7 1.52 -3.35 -10.18
CA SER A 7 1.05 -2.76 -8.94
C SER A 7 2.20 -2.29 -8.04
N ASN A 8 2.09 -1.05 -7.56
CA ASN A 8 3.03 -0.47 -6.61
C ASN A 8 3.08 -1.28 -5.30
N SER A 9 1.95 -1.80 -4.78
CA SER A 9 1.97 -2.62 -3.55
C SER A 9 2.82 -3.89 -3.68
N GLY A 10 2.89 -4.46 -4.89
CA GLY A 10 3.74 -5.61 -5.18
C GLY A 10 5.22 -5.24 -5.13
N GLN A 11 5.57 -4.11 -5.74
CA GLN A 11 6.91 -3.53 -5.71
C GLN A 11 7.35 -3.22 -4.27
N LEU A 12 6.48 -2.58 -3.48
CA LEU A 12 6.77 -2.26 -2.08
C LEU A 12 6.92 -3.51 -1.21
N THR A 13 6.06 -4.51 -1.39
CA THR A 13 6.14 -5.79 -0.66
C THR A 13 7.49 -6.47 -0.91
N LEU A 14 7.87 -6.60 -2.19
CA LEU A 14 9.14 -7.23 -2.55
C LEU A 14 10.35 -6.39 -2.15
N SER A 15 10.24 -5.07 -2.14
CA SER A 15 11.28 -4.17 -1.62
C SER A 15 11.51 -4.39 -0.13
N LEU A 16 10.45 -4.34 0.68
CA LEU A 16 10.53 -4.58 2.13
C LEU A 16 11.15 -5.94 2.45
N TRP A 17 10.73 -6.98 1.71
CA TRP A 17 11.24 -8.32 1.92
C TRP A 17 12.72 -8.47 1.51
N THR A 18 13.11 -7.90 0.36
CA THR A 18 14.51 -7.90 -0.11
C THR A 18 15.41 -7.15 0.88
N GLN A 19 14.95 -6.00 1.37
CA GLN A 19 15.68 -5.19 2.33
C GLN A 19 15.86 -5.92 3.65
N SER A 20 14.80 -6.58 4.15
CA SER A 20 14.88 -7.41 5.35
C SER A 20 15.92 -8.53 5.22
N ASN A 21 16.00 -9.19 4.05
CA ASN A 21 17.00 -10.24 3.80
C ASN A 21 18.41 -9.71 3.51
N SER A 22 18.54 -8.42 3.20
CA SER A 22 19.82 -7.74 3.02
C SER A 22 20.32 -7.08 4.31
N GLY A 23 19.87 -7.54 5.48
CA GLY A 23 20.25 -6.98 6.79
C GLY A 23 19.68 -5.59 7.08
N GLY A 24 18.64 -5.15 6.35
CA GLY A 24 17.99 -3.86 6.52
C GLY A 24 18.68 -2.69 5.80
N ALA A 25 19.75 -2.94 5.04
CA ALA A 25 20.46 -1.91 4.27
C ALA A 25 19.59 -1.31 3.15
N THR A 26 19.85 -0.05 2.79
CA THR A 26 19.21 0.58 1.64
C THR A 26 19.45 -0.25 0.37
N LEU A 27 18.37 -0.55 -0.35
CA LEU A 27 18.46 -1.35 -1.56
C LEU A 27 19.22 -0.63 -2.67
N SER A 28 20.01 -1.42 -3.39
CA SER A 28 20.72 -1.07 -4.60
C SER A 28 20.58 -2.22 -5.60
N PRO A 29 20.84 -2.00 -6.90
CA PRO A 29 20.72 -3.06 -7.90
C PRO A 29 21.57 -4.30 -7.61
N THR A 30 22.72 -4.15 -6.95
CA THR A 30 23.62 -5.28 -6.64
C THR A 30 23.02 -6.25 -5.62
N ASN A 31 22.06 -5.82 -4.80
CA ASN A 31 21.37 -6.71 -3.85
C ASN A 31 20.61 -7.85 -4.57
N PHE A 32 20.19 -7.64 -5.81
CA PHE A 32 19.43 -8.62 -6.61
C PHE A 32 20.33 -9.68 -7.26
N ASN A 33 21.66 -9.57 -7.16
CA ASN A 33 22.58 -10.59 -7.65
C ASN A 33 22.72 -11.79 -6.70
N SER A 34 22.17 -11.72 -5.49
CA SER A 34 22.20 -12.81 -4.50
C SER A 34 21.28 -13.97 -4.90
N SER A 35 21.80 -15.20 -4.78
CA SER A 35 21.04 -16.45 -4.97
C SER A 35 19.90 -16.61 -3.95
N GLU A 36 20.08 -16.09 -2.75
CA GLU A 36 19.05 -16.06 -1.70
C GLU A 36 17.88 -15.17 -2.14
N ILE A 37 18.15 -13.96 -2.62
CA ILE A 37 17.11 -13.06 -3.12
C ILE A 37 16.37 -13.68 -4.32
N GLN A 38 17.10 -14.31 -5.26
CA GLN A 38 16.47 -15.03 -6.38
C GLN A 38 15.54 -16.15 -5.89
N SER A 39 15.99 -16.95 -4.93
CA SER A 39 15.21 -18.05 -4.36
C SER A 39 13.95 -17.56 -3.66
N LEU A 40 14.03 -16.43 -2.95
CA LEU A 40 12.89 -15.79 -2.30
C LEU A 40 11.87 -15.30 -3.31
N PHE A 41 12.30 -14.65 -4.39
CA PHE A 41 11.39 -14.23 -5.45
C PHE A 41 10.67 -15.43 -6.09
N GLY A 42 11.40 -16.51 -6.37
CA GLY A 42 10.80 -17.75 -6.89
C GLY A 42 9.80 -18.37 -5.91
N LEU A 43 10.10 -18.39 -4.61
CA LEU A 43 9.17 -18.85 -3.59
C LEU A 43 7.86 -18.03 -3.63
N VAL A 44 7.96 -16.70 -3.61
CA VAL A 44 6.77 -15.84 -3.66
C VAL A 44 5.96 -16.04 -4.93
N LYS A 45 6.64 -16.11 -6.08
CA LYS A 45 5.97 -16.28 -7.37
C LYS A 45 5.19 -17.59 -7.44
N ARG A 46 5.78 -18.70 -6.99
CA ARG A 46 5.09 -20.00 -6.92
C ARG A 46 3.97 -20.05 -5.88
N SER A 47 4.11 -19.30 -4.78
CA SER A 47 3.07 -19.18 -3.75
C SER A 47 1.89 -18.30 -4.15
N VAL A 48 2.02 -17.48 -5.20
CA VAL A 48 0.95 -16.59 -5.68
C VAL A 48 0.54 -17.03 -7.08
N TYR A 49 -0.41 -17.97 -7.15
CA TYR A 49 -0.83 -18.64 -8.39
C TYR A 49 -1.21 -17.67 -9.52
N GLN A 50 -1.96 -16.61 -9.21
CA GLN A 50 -2.29 -15.52 -10.15
C GLN A 50 -2.24 -14.18 -9.42
N PRO A 51 -1.10 -13.47 -9.43
CA PRO A 51 -0.96 -12.23 -8.70
C PRO A 51 -1.90 -11.15 -9.28
N PRO A 52 -2.80 -10.56 -8.48
CA PRO A 52 -3.76 -9.59 -8.98
C PRO A 52 -3.08 -8.31 -9.46
N ARG A 53 -3.69 -7.66 -10.46
CA ARG A 53 -3.16 -6.42 -11.07
C ARG A 53 -3.29 -5.18 -10.17
N SER A 54 -4.07 -5.24 -9.10
CA SER A 54 -4.28 -4.13 -8.17
C SER A 54 -4.47 -4.64 -6.75
N THR A 55 -4.12 -3.80 -5.78
CA THR A 55 -4.24 -4.12 -4.34
C THR A 55 -5.70 -4.30 -3.94
N ASP A 56 -6.60 -3.55 -4.56
CA ASP A 56 -8.03 -3.64 -4.30
C ASP A 56 -8.62 -4.96 -4.81
N THR A 57 -8.23 -5.41 -6.02
CA THR A 57 -8.63 -6.73 -6.53
C THR A 57 -8.06 -7.85 -5.65
N LEU A 58 -6.81 -7.73 -5.20
CA LEU A 58 -6.23 -8.69 -4.25
C LEU A 58 -7.05 -8.82 -2.98
N LEU A 59 -7.45 -7.69 -2.35
CA LEU A 59 -8.21 -7.74 -1.12
C LEU A 59 -9.64 -8.26 -1.35
N GLN A 60 -10.27 -7.93 -2.47
CA GLN A 60 -11.59 -8.49 -2.81
C GLN A 60 -11.55 -10.01 -2.98
N GLU A 61 -10.54 -10.54 -3.67
CA GLU A 61 -10.36 -11.98 -3.84
C GLU A 61 -10.03 -12.67 -2.52
N PHE A 62 -9.16 -12.07 -1.70
CA PHE A 62 -8.85 -12.54 -0.34
C PHE A 62 -10.13 -12.64 0.50
N ILE A 63 -10.96 -11.60 0.50
CA ILE A 63 -12.24 -11.58 1.22
C ILE A 63 -13.20 -12.66 0.70
N ALA A 64 -13.37 -12.75 -0.62
CA ALA A 64 -14.34 -13.64 -1.25
C ALA A 64 -13.99 -15.13 -1.12
N ARG A 65 -12.70 -15.48 -1.18
CA ARG A 65 -12.23 -16.87 -1.15
C ARG A 65 -11.94 -17.37 0.26
N GLY A 66 -11.63 -16.46 1.18
CA GLY A 66 -11.41 -16.78 2.59
C GLY A 66 -10.18 -17.67 2.84
N PRO A 67 -10.13 -18.33 4.01
CA PRO A 67 -8.94 -19.03 4.50
C PRO A 67 -8.44 -20.18 3.62
N ASN A 68 -9.27 -20.69 2.70
CA ASN A 68 -8.86 -21.78 1.79
C ASN A 68 -7.91 -21.31 0.68
N GLU A 69 -7.88 -20.01 0.36
CA GLU A 69 -7.02 -19.47 -0.70
C GLU A 69 -5.73 -18.84 -0.15
N ALA A 70 -5.84 -18.06 0.94
CA ALA A 70 -4.70 -17.39 1.54
C ALA A 70 -4.96 -17.02 3.00
N ASP A 71 -3.91 -17.06 3.81
CA ASP A 71 -3.96 -16.64 5.21
C ASP A 71 -3.61 -15.16 5.41
N VAL A 72 -2.82 -14.57 4.50
CA VAL A 72 -2.30 -13.20 4.62
C VAL A 72 -2.29 -12.50 3.27
N ALA A 73 -2.73 -11.24 3.25
CA ALA A 73 -2.58 -10.34 2.11
C ALA A 73 -1.79 -9.08 2.50
N THR A 74 -0.83 -8.69 1.65
CA THR A 74 -0.11 -7.41 1.80
C THR A 74 -0.84 -6.32 1.01
N VAL A 75 -1.42 -5.38 1.73
CA VAL A 75 -2.32 -4.35 1.17
C VAL A 75 -2.04 -2.98 1.79
N TYR A 76 -2.59 -1.92 1.19
CA TYR A 76 -2.58 -0.59 1.82
C TYR A 76 -3.51 -0.55 3.02
N GLU A 77 -3.13 0.19 4.06
CA GLU A 77 -3.95 0.38 5.27
C GLU A 77 -5.36 0.90 4.91
N SER A 78 -5.45 1.89 4.01
CA SER A 78 -6.72 2.52 3.66
C SER A 78 -7.76 1.52 3.15
N ILE A 79 -7.36 0.61 2.26
CA ILE A 79 -8.28 -0.39 1.72
C ILE A 79 -8.60 -1.49 2.72
N ALA A 80 -7.66 -1.88 3.58
CA ALA A 80 -7.90 -2.84 4.65
C ALA A 80 -8.93 -2.30 5.65
N LEU A 81 -8.78 -1.04 6.06
CA LEU A 81 -9.73 -0.35 6.94
C LEU A 81 -11.10 -0.17 6.28
N TYR A 82 -11.13 0.27 5.02
CA TYR A 82 -12.37 0.54 4.30
C TYR A 82 -13.21 -0.72 4.06
N ARG A 83 -12.56 -1.85 3.73
CA ARG A 83 -13.23 -3.12 3.42
C ARG A 83 -13.41 -4.06 4.62
N TRP A 84 -12.96 -3.68 5.81
CA TRP A 84 -12.96 -4.58 6.96
C TRP A 84 -14.34 -5.17 7.30
N GLU A 85 -15.41 -4.38 7.21
CA GLU A 85 -16.78 -4.88 7.44
C GLU A 85 -17.22 -5.89 6.38
N GLN A 86 -16.77 -5.72 5.13
CA GLN A 86 -17.05 -6.66 4.05
C GLN A 86 -16.43 -8.04 4.35
N ALA A 87 -15.22 -8.07 4.92
CA ALA A 87 -14.56 -9.30 5.35
C ALA A 87 -15.40 -10.02 6.42
N ALA A 88 -15.83 -9.30 7.46
CA ALA A 88 -16.63 -9.85 8.54
C ALA A 88 -17.96 -10.47 8.05
N GLN A 89 -18.63 -9.81 7.09
CA GLN A 89 -19.88 -10.30 6.50
C GLN A 89 -19.66 -11.54 5.63
N THR A 90 -18.57 -11.60 4.88
CA THR A 90 -18.32 -12.66 3.90
C THR A 90 -17.80 -13.94 4.56
N GLN A 91 -16.89 -13.81 5.53
CA GLN A 91 -16.18 -14.95 6.13
C GLN A 91 -16.70 -15.37 7.51
N SER A 92 -17.72 -14.67 8.05
CA SER A 92 -18.20 -14.81 9.43
C SER A 92 -17.12 -14.57 10.51
N LYS A 93 -15.94 -14.06 10.10
CA LYS A 93 -14.82 -13.67 10.96
C LYS A 93 -14.16 -12.43 10.35
N PRO A 94 -13.90 -11.38 11.14
CA PRO A 94 -13.19 -10.20 10.64
C PRO A 94 -11.68 -10.49 10.47
N ASP A 95 -11.07 -9.80 9.52
CA ASP A 95 -9.61 -9.80 9.36
C ASP A 95 -8.93 -9.06 10.51
N GLN A 96 -7.67 -9.45 10.80
CA GLN A 96 -6.79 -8.73 11.71
C GLN A 96 -5.75 -7.93 10.93
N ILE A 97 -5.57 -6.66 11.27
CA ILE A 97 -4.58 -5.78 10.64
C ILE A 97 -3.24 -5.92 11.38
N TYR A 98 -2.18 -6.20 10.61
CA TYR A 98 -0.80 -6.19 11.08
C TYR A 98 -0.01 -5.13 10.31
N TYR A 99 0.72 -4.29 11.04
CA TYR A 99 1.62 -3.31 10.46
C TYR A 99 3.03 -3.89 10.38
N PHE A 100 3.65 -3.81 9.20
CA PHE A 100 5.07 -4.10 9.07
C PHE A 100 5.91 -3.05 9.81
N ASN A 101 6.99 -3.50 10.45
CA ASN A 101 7.97 -2.63 11.07
C ASN A 101 9.38 -3.19 10.79
N PRO A 102 10.16 -2.56 9.89
CA PRO A 102 9.84 -1.30 9.20
C PRO A 102 8.75 -1.43 8.11
N THR A 103 8.20 -0.29 7.68
CA THR A 103 7.25 -0.18 6.55
C THR A 103 7.68 0.90 5.55
N ILE A 104 7.00 0.99 4.40
CA ILE A 104 7.13 2.11 3.46
C ILE A 104 5.78 2.84 3.42
N GLU A 105 5.80 4.13 3.74
CA GLU A 105 4.64 4.98 3.64
C GLU A 105 4.40 5.39 2.17
N THR A 106 3.15 5.28 1.71
CA THR A 106 2.76 5.76 0.37
C THR A 106 1.94 7.03 0.53
N VAL A 107 2.49 8.15 0.06
CA VAL A 107 1.83 9.45 0.07
C VAL A 107 1.23 9.72 -1.30
N SER A 108 -0.10 9.81 -1.38
CA SER A 108 -0.81 10.25 -2.59
C SER A 108 -0.38 11.66 -2.97
N THR A 109 0.38 11.78 -4.05
CA THR A 109 1.01 13.03 -4.47
C THR A 109 0.35 13.55 -5.73
N ALA A 110 -0.01 14.83 -5.75
CA ALA A 110 -0.50 15.52 -6.92
C ALA A 110 0.49 16.59 -7.36
N ALA A 111 0.63 16.79 -8.68
CA ALA A 111 1.51 17.78 -9.27
C ALA A 111 0.81 18.51 -10.42
N ILE A 112 1.15 19.78 -10.62
CA ILE A 112 0.71 20.55 -11.78
C ILE A 112 1.76 20.36 -12.88
N VAL A 113 1.35 19.78 -14.00
CA VAL A 113 2.23 19.59 -15.16
C VAL A 113 2.71 20.92 -15.72
N ARG A 114 3.90 20.94 -16.33
CA ARG A 114 4.48 22.18 -16.91
C ARG A 114 4.20 22.34 -18.40
N ARG A 115 4.07 21.23 -19.13
CA ARG A 115 3.86 21.23 -20.58
C ARG A 115 2.37 21.25 -20.87
N ASP A 116 2.00 21.91 -21.97
CA ASP A 116 0.65 21.89 -22.53
C ASP A 116 -0.46 22.38 -21.57
N VAL A 117 -0.10 23.33 -20.68
CA VAL A 117 -1.05 24.00 -19.77
C VAL A 117 -0.95 25.51 -19.86
N ASN A 118 -2.11 26.17 -19.87
CA ASN A 118 -2.21 27.63 -19.83
C ASN A 118 -2.37 28.15 -18.38
N SER A 119 -2.28 29.47 -18.23
CA SER A 119 -2.34 30.14 -16.91
C SER A 119 -3.67 29.90 -16.18
N GLN A 120 -4.78 29.79 -16.90
CA GLN A 120 -6.10 29.51 -16.33
C GLN A 120 -6.19 28.08 -15.79
N GLN A 121 -5.67 27.10 -16.53
CA GLN A 121 -5.59 25.71 -16.08
C GLN A 121 -4.71 25.57 -14.84
N VAL A 122 -3.55 26.24 -14.81
CA VAL A 122 -2.69 26.28 -13.61
C VAL A 122 -3.44 26.87 -12.41
N LYS A 123 -4.17 27.98 -12.60
CA LYS A 123 -4.98 28.60 -11.55
C LYS A 123 -6.09 27.67 -11.04
N ALA A 124 -6.78 26.97 -11.95
CA ALA A 124 -7.80 25.99 -11.59
C ALA A 124 -7.21 24.78 -10.84
N ALA A 125 -6.07 24.25 -11.31
CA ALA A 125 -5.38 23.14 -10.65
C ALA A 125 -4.93 23.51 -9.23
N ARG A 126 -4.42 24.74 -9.00
CA ARG A 126 -4.10 25.22 -7.64
C ARG A 126 -5.32 25.27 -6.73
N LYS A 127 -6.46 25.77 -7.23
CA LYS A 127 -7.72 25.75 -6.48
C LYS A 127 -8.18 24.33 -6.16
N PHE A 128 -8.01 23.40 -7.10
CA PHE A 128 -8.34 21.99 -6.87
C PHE A 128 -7.43 21.37 -5.80
N LEU A 129 -6.12 21.61 -5.84
CA LEU A 129 -5.21 21.15 -4.78
C LEU A 129 -5.57 21.74 -3.42
N GLN A 130 -5.91 23.03 -3.35
CA GLN A 130 -6.37 23.67 -2.12
C GLN A 130 -7.68 23.06 -1.61
N PHE A 131 -8.60 22.71 -2.50
CA PHE A 131 -9.83 22.01 -2.15
C PHE A 131 -9.52 20.62 -1.58
N LEU A 132 -8.67 19.84 -2.24
CA LEU A 132 -8.31 18.49 -1.79
C LEU A 132 -7.67 18.49 -0.39
N THR A 133 -6.87 19.51 -0.05
CA THR A 133 -6.21 19.63 1.26
C THR A 133 -7.01 20.42 2.29
N ALA A 134 -8.22 20.87 1.97
CA ALA A 134 -9.07 21.54 2.95
C ALA A 134 -9.60 20.54 4.01
N PRO A 135 -9.86 21.00 5.26
CA PRO A 135 -10.21 20.11 6.36
C PRO A 135 -11.39 19.18 6.09
N GLU A 136 -12.46 19.67 5.44
CA GLU A 136 -13.64 18.85 5.16
C GLU A 136 -13.34 17.75 4.13
N GLN A 137 -12.54 18.03 3.11
CA GLN A 137 -12.12 17.02 2.13
C GLN A 137 -11.19 15.99 2.77
N GLN A 138 -10.29 16.43 3.65
CA GLN A 138 -9.43 15.54 4.43
C GLN A 138 -10.24 14.63 5.37
N LYS A 139 -11.32 15.13 6.00
CA LYS A 139 -12.27 14.30 6.75
C LYS A 139 -13.00 13.29 5.86
N THR A 140 -13.39 13.66 4.62
CA THR A 140 -13.90 12.68 3.65
C THR A 140 -12.88 11.58 3.39
N PHE A 141 -11.60 11.91 3.17
CA PHE A 141 -10.56 10.90 2.96
C PHE A 141 -10.37 9.96 4.17
N VAL A 142 -10.51 10.47 5.40
CA VAL A 142 -10.50 9.64 6.62
C VAL A 142 -11.58 8.57 6.61
N GLN A 143 -12.79 8.87 6.10
CA GLN A 143 -13.89 7.89 5.98
C GLN A 143 -13.52 6.70 5.07
N TYR A 144 -12.60 6.93 4.11
CA TYR A 144 -12.05 5.90 3.23
C TYR A 144 -10.71 5.31 3.73
N GLY A 145 -10.37 5.53 5.01
CA GLY A 145 -9.18 4.96 5.64
C GLY A 145 -7.86 5.65 5.27
N PHE A 146 -7.89 6.82 4.64
CA PHE A 146 -6.66 7.59 4.39
C PHE A 146 -6.29 8.44 5.61
N ARG A 147 -4.98 8.52 5.90
CA ARG A 147 -4.44 9.44 6.88
C ARG A 147 -4.39 10.86 6.27
N PRO A 148 -4.83 11.91 6.99
CA PRO A 148 -4.78 13.29 6.51
C PRO A 148 -3.35 13.77 6.25
N VAL A 149 -3.18 14.63 5.23
CA VAL A 149 -1.90 15.33 4.97
C VAL A 149 -1.78 16.66 5.72
N ILE A 150 -2.84 17.05 6.44
CA ILE A 150 -2.89 18.25 7.27
C ILE A 150 -3.02 17.86 8.75
N GLY A 151 -2.47 18.68 9.64
CA GLY A 151 -2.65 18.51 11.08
C GLY A 151 -4.04 18.92 11.57
N GLY A 152 -4.34 18.60 12.83
CA GLY A 152 -5.55 19.07 13.52
C GLY A 152 -6.82 18.26 13.23
N ILE A 153 -6.73 17.15 12.49
CA ILE A 153 -7.83 16.20 12.30
C ILE A 153 -7.60 15.01 13.24
N ASP A 154 -8.45 14.89 14.27
CA ASP A 154 -8.50 13.68 15.09
C ASP A 154 -9.28 12.59 14.35
N LEU A 155 -8.60 11.50 13.99
CA LEU A 155 -9.17 10.35 13.28
C LEU A 155 -10.37 9.74 14.00
N GLN A 156 -10.44 9.79 15.33
CA GLN A 156 -11.54 9.20 16.10
C GLN A 156 -12.76 10.12 16.20
N SER A 157 -12.58 11.43 15.97
CA SER A 157 -13.67 12.41 15.96
C SER A 157 -14.44 12.48 14.63
N VAL A 158 -13.86 11.95 13.54
CA VAL A 158 -14.48 12.00 12.21
C VAL A 158 -15.62 11.00 12.10
N SER A 159 -16.83 11.49 11.81
CA SER A 159 -17.99 10.64 11.55
C SER A 159 -17.72 9.66 10.40
N GLY A 160 -18.00 8.37 10.62
CA GLY A 160 -17.75 7.30 9.65
C GLY A 160 -16.29 6.85 9.55
N SER A 161 -15.39 7.36 10.40
CA SER A 161 -13.99 6.94 10.42
C SER A 161 -13.84 5.46 10.77
N PRO A 162 -13.04 4.68 10.00
CA PRO A 162 -12.82 3.26 10.31
C PRO A 162 -12.07 3.05 11.64
N TRP A 163 -11.30 4.03 12.11
CA TRP A 163 -10.61 3.96 13.41
C TRP A 163 -11.55 3.99 14.62
N THR A 164 -12.83 4.34 14.42
CA THR A 164 -13.87 4.25 15.48
C THR A 164 -14.44 2.83 15.63
N LYS A 165 -14.24 1.95 14.64
CA LYS A 165 -14.86 0.63 14.55
C LYS A 165 -14.17 -0.47 15.36
N ARG A 166 -13.15 -0.12 16.17
CA ARG A 166 -12.34 -1.06 16.98
C ARG A 166 -11.80 -2.25 16.17
N ILE A 167 -11.36 -1.98 14.94
CA ILE A 167 -10.79 -2.99 14.03
C ILE A 167 -9.57 -3.64 14.70
N PRO A 168 -9.52 -4.98 14.83
CA PRO A 168 -8.40 -5.67 15.46
C PRO A 168 -7.06 -5.30 14.84
N GLY A 169 -6.14 -4.81 15.67
CA GLY A 169 -4.78 -4.43 15.27
C GLY A 169 -4.65 -3.04 14.63
N ALA A 170 -5.74 -2.40 14.18
CA ALA A 170 -5.71 -1.03 13.64
C ALA A 170 -5.27 -0.02 14.71
N LYS A 171 -4.39 0.92 14.34
CA LYS A 171 -3.82 1.92 15.26
C LYS A 171 -4.00 3.32 14.69
N THR A 172 -4.43 4.26 15.53
CA THR A 172 -4.51 5.68 15.18
C THR A 172 -3.13 6.31 15.04
N ASP A 173 -2.19 5.90 15.90
CA ASP A 173 -0.78 6.32 15.86
C ASP A 173 0.15 5.11 15.99
N PRO A 174 0.44 4.39 14.88
CA PRO A 174 1.33 3.26 14.92
C PRO A 174 2.79 3.75 14.97
N ASN A 175 3.50 3.48 16.07
CA ASN A 175 4.94 3.74 16.20
C ASN A 175 5.76 2.80 15.30
N LEU A 176 5.90 3.14 14.01
CA LEU A 176 6.58 2.34 12.99
C LEU A 176 7.83 3.05 12.48
N LYS A 177 8.88 2.27 12.19
CA LYS A 177 10.00 2.76 11.40
C LYS A 177 9.59 2.83 9.93
N THR A 178 9.65 4.02 9.32
CA THR A 178 9.43 4.21 7.89
C THR A 178 10.74 4.15 7.11
N LEU A 179 10.70 3.51 5.95
CA LEU A 179 11.79 3.45 4.99
C LEU A 179 11.44 4.31 3.78
N ALA A 180 12.47 4.79 3.08
CA ALA A 180 12.27 5.46 1.80
C ALA A 180 11.69 4.47 0.76
N PRO A 181 10.78 4.92 -0.11
CA PRO A 181 10.31 4.09 -1.21
C PRO A 181 11.46 3.73 -2.17
N PRO A 182 11.40 2.57 -2.84
CA PRO A 182 12.43 2.16 -3.80
C PRO A 182 12.50 3.16 -4.96
N ASN A 183 13.71 3.43 -5.44
CA ASN A 183 13.92 4.24 -6.63
C ASN A 183 13.60 3.43 -7.91
N SER A 184 13.61 4.09 -9.06
CA SER A 184 13.29 3.46 -10.35
C SER A 184 14.24 2.33 -10.75
N GLU A 185 15.52 2.39 -10.36
CA GLU A 185 16.50 1.34 -10.66
C GLU A 185 16.18 0.06 -9.88
N VAL A 186 15.90 0.19 -8.59
CA VAL A 186 15.48 -0.92 -7.73
C VAL A 186 14.15 -1.50 -8.19
N ILE A 187 13.17 -0.67 -8.55
CA ILE A 187 11.90 -1.13 -9.14
C ILE A 187 12.16 -1.94 -10.41
N GLY A 188 13.07 -1.46 -11.27
CA GLY A 188 13.48 -2.18 -12.47
C GLY A 188 14.08 -3.55 -12.19
N GLU A 189 14.90 -3.69 -11.15
CA GLU A 189 15.43 -5.00 -10.73
C GLU A 189 14.35 -5.92 -10.15
N ILE A 190 13.42 -5.40 -9.35
CA ILE A 190 12.30 -6.19 -8.83
C ILE A 190 11.49 -6.79 -9.98
N GLN A 191 11.16 -5.99 -11.00
CA GLN A 191 10.43 -6.44 -12.17
C GLN A 191 11.24 -7.46 -12.99
N ARG A 192 12.53 -7.18 -13.23
CA ARG A 192 13.41 -8.13 -13.93
C ARG A 192 13.51 -9.47 -13.20
N MET A 193 13.69 -9.43 -11.89
CA MET A 193 13.80 -10.63 -11.06
C MET A 193 12.50 -11.43 -11.10
N TRP A 194 11.36 -10.77 -10.87
CA TRP A 194 10.03 -11.39 -10.93
C TRP A 194 9.76 -12.11 -12.26
N ASN A 195 10.21 -11.53 -13.37
CA ASN A 195 10.03 -12.13 -14.70
C ASN A 195 10.98 -13.29 -15.00
N ARG A 196 12.13 -13.37 -14.33
CA ARG A 196 13.16 -14.39 -14.57
C ARG A 196 13.00 -15.65 -13.72
N VAL A 197 12.53 -15.50 -12.49
CA VAL A 197 12.34 -16.64 -11.58
C VAL A 197 11.11 -17.44 -11.98
N GLU A 198 11.15 -18.75 -11.74
CA GLU A 198 10.02 -19.68 -11.93
C GLU A 198 9.26 -19.91 -10.61
#